data_AF-A0A7V9DWL8-F1
#
_entry.id   AF-A0A7V9DWL8-F1
#
_cell.length_a   1.000
_cell.length_b   1.000
_cell.length_c   1.000
_cell.angle_alpha   90.00
_cell.angle_beta   90.00
_cell.angle_gamma   90.00
#
_symmetry.space_group_name_H-M   'P 1'
#
loop_
_entity.id
_entity.type
_entity.pdbx_description
1 polymer ?
#
loop_
_entity_poly.entity_id
_entity_poly.type
_entity_poly.pdbx_seq_one_letter_code
_entity_poly.pdbx_strand_id
1 'polypeptide(L)'
;MFWLLLVPIAVTAVYFTVVLKWNYSVGERAGWVQKLSRKGWLCKTWEGEMAMVSMPGAIPEKFLFTVHDPAVAESINQVMGKRVTLHYEEKVGLPTSCFGETRHFVNQVVQVSDLLLAPGYAPAVPPVPAPPAPPTKN
;
A
#
# COMPACT_ATOMS: atom_id res chain seq x y z
N MET A 1 -14.52 5.56 -45.00
CA MET A 1 -15.56 5.30 -43.99
C MET A 1 -15.02 4.50 -42.80
N PHE A 2 -14.34 3.34 -42.98
CA PHE A 2 -13.78 2.54 -41.87
C PHE A 2 -12.78 3.27 -40.94
N TRP A 3 -12.04 4.25 -41.46
CA TRP A 3 -11.07 5.04 -40.68
C TRP A 3 -11.70 5.85 -39.54
N LEU A 4 -12.97 6.26 -39.68
CA LEU A 4 -13.70 7.02 -38.64
C LEU A 4 -13.99 6.19 -37.38
N LEU A 5 -14.00 4.86 -37.48
CA LEU A 5 -14.17 3.95 -36.34
C LEU A 5 -12.84 3.38 -35.86
N LEU A 6 -11.89 3.12 -36.77
CA LEU A 6 -10.58 2.58 -36.42
C LEU A 6 -9.70 3.56 -35.63
N VAL A 7 -9.72 4.85 -35.97
CA VAL A 7 -8.93 5.88 -35.27
C VAL A 7 -9.32 6.02 -33.80
N PRO A 8 -10.60 6.20 -33.42
CA PRO A 8 -10.95 6.33 -32.00
C PRO A 8 -10.66 5.05 -31.20
N ILE A 9 -10.81 3.87 -31.80
CA ILE A 9 -10.44 2.59 -31.17
C ILE A 9 -8.93 2.51 -30.93
N ALA A 10 -8.12 2.90 -31.91
CA ALA A 10 -6.67 2.92 -31.75
C ALA A 10 -6.22 3.94 -30.68
N VAL A 11 -6.81 5.15 -30.68
CA VAL A 11 -6.51 6.20 -29.70
C VAL A 11 -6.89 5.77 -28.29
N THR A 12 -8.06 5.17 -28.10
CA THR A 12 -8.48 4.65 -26.79
C THR A 12 -7.58 3.52 -26.31
N ALA A 13 -7.22 2.57 -27.18
CA ALA A 13 -6.28 1.51 -26.82
C ALA A 13 -4.92 2.07 -26.36
N VAL A 14 -4.34 3.02 -27.10
CA VAL A 14 -3.08 3.67 -26.73
C VAL A 14 -3.23 4.42 -25.40
N TYR A 15 -4.31 5.17 -25.22
CA TYR A 15 -4.61 5.89 -23.98
C TYR A 15 -4.63 4.93 -22.76
N PHE A 16 -5.38 3.84 -22.82
CA PHE A 16 -5.42 2.85 -21.73
C PHE A 16 -4.04 2.25 -21.46
N THR A 17 -3.24 1.99 -22.49
CA THR A 17 -1.90 1.42 -22.34
C THR A 17 -0.96 2.37 -21.59
N VAL A 18 -1.04 3.67 -21.89
CA VAL A 18 -0.24 4.71 -21.22
C VAL A 18 -0.71 4.88 -19.78
N VAL A 19 -2.01 5.03 -19.57
CA VAL A 19 -2.59 5.28 -18.24
C VAL A 19 -2.37 4.11 -17.28
N LEU A 20 -2.44 2.85 -17.76
CA LEU A 20 -2.18 1.68 -16.91
C LEU A 20 -0.73 1.57 -16.45
N LYS A 21 0.21 2.07 -17.27
CA LYS A 21 1.63 2.09 -16.96
C LYS A 21 2.06 3.33 -16.18
N TRP A 22 1.23 4.36 -16.15
CA TRP A 22 1.56 5.61 -15.47
C TRP A 22 1.17 5.55 -13.99
N ASN A 23 2.18 5.58 -13.13
CA ASN A 23 2.00 5.70 -11.68
C ASN A 23 2.01 7.18 -11.31
N TYR A 24 0.91 7.67 -10.75
CA TYR A 24 0.80 9.06 -10.30
C TYR A 24 1.59 9.28 -9.02
N SER A 25 1.47 8.34 -8.09
CA SER A 25 2.18 8.37 -6.81
C SER A 25 2.55 6.96 -6.39
N VAL A 26 3.64 6.82 -5.64
CA VAL A 26 4.04 5.57 -4.98
C VAL A 26 4.24 5.90 -3.52
N GLY A 27 3.71 5.04 -2.63
CA GLY A 27 3.81 5.28 -1.20
C GLY A 27 3.62 4.00 -0.40
N GLU A 28 3.71 4.16 0.92
CA GLU A 28 3.50 3.10 1.89
C GLU A 28 2.56 3.57 3.00
N ARG A 29 1.75 2.66 3.53
CA ARG A 29 0.85 2.92 4.66
C ARG A 29 0.91 1.76 5.63
N ALA A 30 1.09 2.05 6.91
CA ALA A 30 1.10 1.06 7.98
C ALA A 30 -0.26 1.00 8.69
N GLY A 31 -0.70 -0.21 9.02
CA GLY A 31 -1.98 -0.43 9.69
C GLY A 31 -2.31 -1.90 9.88
N TRP A 32 -3.59 -2.17 10.10
CA TRP A 32 -4.13 -3.53 10.23
C TRP A 32 -5.16 -3.77 9.14
N VAL A 33 -4.96 -4.82 8.35
CA VAL A 33 -5.93 -5.22 7.32
C VAL A 33 -7.15 -5.81 8.03
N GLN A 34 -8.29 -5.15 7.89
CA GLN A 34 -9.54 -5.55 8.53
C GLN A 34 -10.38 -6.45 7.63
N LYS A 35 -10.32 -6.22 6.32
CA LYS A 35 -11.18 -6.89 5.35
C LYS A 35 -10.46 -7.01 4.02
N LEU A 36 -10.61 -8.16 3.38
CA LEU A 36 -10.23 -8.40 2.00
C LEU A 36 -11.36 -9.20 1.35
N SER A 37 -11.89 -8.72 0.22
CA SER A 37 -13.03 -9.34 -0.44
C SER A 37 -12.83 -9.34 -1.94
N ARG A 38 -13.07 -10.48 -2.58
CA ARG A 38 -13.01 -10.61 -4.02
C ARG A 38 -14.35 -10.17 -4.63
N LYS A 39 -14.36 -9.02 -5.29
CA LYS A 39 -15.57 -8.42 -5.88
C LYS A 39 -15.42 -8.29 -7.40
N GLY A 40 -16.54 -8.16 -8.09
CA GLY A 40 -16.60 -7.94 -9.54
C GLY A 40 -17.46 -8.95 -10.27
N TRP A 41 -18.17 -8.47 -11.30
CA TRP A 41 -19.08 -9.28 -12.11
C TRP A 41 -18.37 -9.91 -13.32
N LEU A 42 -17.64 -9.09 -14.10
CA LEU A 42 -16.82 -9.55 -15.24
C LEU A 42 -15.33 -9.64 -14.88
N CYS A 43 -14.77 -8.58 -14.30
CA CYS A 43 -13.39 -8.52 -13.84
C CYS A 43 -13.37 -8.67 -12.31
N LYS A 44 -12.92 -9.81 -11.78
CA LYS A 44 -12.81 -10.00 -10.33
C LYS A 44 -11.51 -9.41 -9.79
N THR A 45 -11.62 -8.36 -8.99
CA THR A 45 -10.52 -7.73 -8.25
C THR A 45 -10.62 -8.05 -6.77
N TRP A 46 -9.50 -7.94 -6.05
CA TRP A 46 -9.49 -8.06 -4.59
C TRP A 46 -9.54 -6.67 -4.00
N GLU A 47 -10.59 -6.37 -3.25
CA GLU A 47 -10.80 -5.08 -2.62
C GLU A 47 -10.61 -5.23 -1.11
N GLY A 48 -9.69 -4.45 -0.56
CA GLY A 48 -9.30 -4.50 0.83
C GLY A 48 -9.56 -3.19 1.57
N GLU A 49 -9.77 -3.31 2.88
CA GLU A 49 -9.90 -2.20 3.81
C GLU A 49 -8.85 -2.38 4.93
N MET A 50 -7.99 -1.38 5.12
CA MET A 50 -7.00 -1.32 6.20
C MET A 50 -7.36 -0.20 7.18
N ALA A 51 -7.32 -0.49 8.48
CA ALA A 51 -7.36 0.55 9.50
C ALA A 51 -5.96 1.10 9.75
N MET A 52 -5.79 2.39 9.53
CA MET A 52 -4.60 3.15 9.93
C MET A 52 -4.90 3.77 11.29
N VAL A 53 -4.09 3.47 12.30
CA VAL A 53 -4.15 4.14 13.60
C VAL A 53 -3.07 5.21 13.61
N SER A 54 -3.46 6.46 13.47
CA SER A 54 -2.56 7.61 13.56
C SER A 54 -2.24 7.98 15.00
N MET A 55 -3.18 7.78 15.93
CA MET A 55 -3.01 8.07 17.36
C MET A 55 -3.79 7.08 18.24
N PRO A 56 -3.23 6.64 19.40
CA PRO A 56 -3.97 5.83 20.36
C PRO A 56 -5.25 6.54 20.82
N GLY A 57 -6.40 5.87 20.73
CA GLY A 57 -7.70 6.43 21.11
C GLY A 57 -8.40 7.26 20.02
N ALA A 58 -7.76 7.52 18.88
CA ALA A 58 -8.43 8.11 17.72
C ALA A 58 -9.18 7.02 16.91
N ILE A 59 -10.24 7.44 16.21
CA ILE A 59 -10.96 6.57 15.28
C ILE A 59 -9.99 6.20 14.15
N PRO A 60 -9.76 4.90 13.88
CA PRO A 60 -8.86 4.48 12.81
C PRO A 60 -9.37 4.95 11.45
N GLU A 61 -8.49 5.54 10.66
CA GLU A 61 -8.81 5.96 9.29
C GLU A 61 -8.83 4.72 8.38
N LYS A 62 -9.88 4.59 7.57
CA LYS A 62 -10.02 3.47 6.63
C LYS A 62 -9.28 3.79 5.34
N PHE A 63 -8.25 3.01 5.05
CA PHE A 63 -7.60 2.98 3.75
C PHE A 63 -8.22 1.88 2.88
N LEU A 64 -8.88 2.28 1.81
CA LEU A 64 -9.42 1.37 0.81
C LEU A 64 -8.35 1.14 -0.27
N PHE A 65 -8.10 -0.11 -0.62
CA PHE A 65 -7.11 -0.48 -1.62
C PHE A 65 -7.59 -1.62 -2.50
N THR A 66 -7.03 -1.70 -3.71
CA THR A 66 -7.29 -2.75 -4.67
C THR A 66 -6.03 -3.58 -4.90
N VAL A 67 -6.18 -4.89 -5.02
CA VAL A 67 -5.11 -5.83 -5.38
C VAL A 67 -5.52 -6.60 -6.64
N HIS A 68 -4.64 -6.57 -7.64
CA HIS A 68 -4.83 -7.33 -8.87
C HIS A 68 -4.16 -8.70 -8.81
N ASP A 69 -2.99 -8.79 -8.18
CA ASP A 69 -2.22 -10.02 -8.12
C ASP A 69 -2.79 -10.98 -7.04
N PRO A 70 -3.27 -12.19 -7.42
CA PRO A 70 -3.76 -13.16 -6.45
C PRO A 70 -2.69 -13.59 -5.43
N ALA A 71 -1.40 -13.62 -5.79
CA ALA A 71 -0.33 -13.99 -4.87
C ALA A 71 -0.14 -12.93 -3.76
N VAL A 72 -0.29 -11.65 -4.11
CA VAL A 72 -0.27 -10.55 -3.14
C VAL A 72 -1.52 -10.61 -2.25
N ALA A 73 -2.69 -10.91 -2.82
CA ALA A 73 -3.92 -11.07 -2.06
C ALA A 73 -3.82 -12.23 -1.04
N GLU A 74 -3.23 -13.36 -1.45
CA GLU A 74 -2.96 -14.48 -0.55
C GLU A 74 -1.97 -14.11 0.55
N SER A 75 -0.88 -13.42 0.19
CA SER A 75 0.10 -12.92 1.16
C SER A 75 -0.56 -12.01 2.20
N ILE A 76 -1.44 -11.10 1.76
CA ILE A 76 -2.23 -10.23 2.66
C ILE A 76 -3.13 -11.07 3.56
N ASN A 77 -3.80 -12.09 3.01
CA ASN A 77 -4.67 -12.98 3.77
C ASN A 77 -3.93 -13.71 4.90
N GLN A 78 -2.69 -14.14 4.66
CA GLN A 78 -1.85 -14.83 5.66
C GLN A 78 -1.41 -13.92 6.81
N VAL A 79 -1.33 -12.61 6.58
CA VAL A 79 -0.94 -11.61 7.58
C VAL A 79 -2.12 -10.79 8.10
N MET A 80 -3.36 -11.17 7.77
CA MET A 80 -4.56 -10.51 8.30
C MET A 80 -4.59 -10.54 9.84
N GLY A 81 -5.04 -9.43 10.43
CA GLY A 81 -5.05 -9.23 11.87
C GLY A 81 -3.70 -8.86 12.50
N LYS A 82 -2.60 -8.92 11.74
CA LYS A 82 -1.28 -8.46 12.20
C LYS A 82 -1.02 -7.01 11.75
N ARG A 83 -0.06 -6.34 12.39
CA ARG A 83 0.42 -5.03 11.93
C ARG A 83 1.22 -5.22 10.64
N VAL A 84 0.84 -4.51 9.60
CA VAL A 84 1.49 -4.60 8.29
C VAL A 84 1.72 -3.22 7.70
N THR A 85 2.69 -3.13 6.80
CA THR A 85 2.90 -2.00 5.91
C THR A 85 2.54 -2.45 4.50
N LEU A 86 1.60 -1.74 3.87
CA LEU A 86 1.22 -1.95 2.48
C LEU A 86 1.93 -0.93 1.60
N HIS A 87 2.64 -1.42 0.59
CA HIS A 87 3.18 -0.58 -0.48
C HIS A 87 2.12 -0.49 -1.59
N TYR A 88 1.83 0.74 -2.00
CA TYR A 88 0.81 1.01 -3.00
C TYR A 88 1.30 1.96 -4.09
N GLU A 89 0.75 1.76 -5.27
CA GLU A 89 0.87 2.64 -6.42
C GLU A 89 -0.49 3.29 -6.65
N GLU A 90 -0.52 4.62 -6.65
CA GLU A 90 -1.70 5.38 -7.03
C GLU A 90 -1.71 5.59 -8.55
N LYS A 91 -2.80 5.16 -9.19
CA LYS A 91 -3.02 5.34 -10.63
C LYS A 91 -4.21 6.26 -10.85
N VAL A 92 -4.03 7.28 -11.68
CA VAL A 92 -5.06 8.28 -12.01
C VAL A 92 -5.49 8.13 -13.46
N GLY A 93 -6.79 8.24 -13.73
CA GLY A 93 -7.34 8.18 -15.09
C GLY A 93 -7.91 6.82 -15.51
N LEU A 94 -7.95 5.83 -14.61
CA LEU A 94 -8.57 4.53 -14.85
C LEU A 94 -10.07 4.55 -14.52
N PRO A 95 -10.95 4.03 -15.41
CA PRO A 95 -12.36 3.84 -15.09
C PRO A 95 -12.53 2.69 -14.08
N THR A 96 -13.27 2.94 -13.00
CA THR A 96 -13.39 2.09 -11.80
C THR A 96 -14.28 0.84 -11.96
N SER A 97 -14.58 0.39 -13.19
CA SER A 97 -15.52 -0.73 -13.42
C SER A 97 -14.85 -2.10 -13.62
N CYS A 98 -13.63 -2.15 -14.15
CA CYS A 98 -12.85 -3.38 -14.31
C CYS A 98 -11.43 -3.30 -13.73
N PHE A 99 -10.95 -2.09 -13.42
CA PHE A 99 -9.58 -1.85 -12.96
C PHE A 99 -9.47 -1.68 -11.44
N GLY A 100 -10.54 -1.85 -10.67
CA GLY A 100 -10.55 -1.68 -9.21
C GLY A 100 -11.57 -0.67 -8.70
N GLU A 101 -12.04 -0.86 -7.47
CA GLU A 101 -12.93 0.11 -6.79
C GLU A 101 -12.17 1.37 -6.34
N THR A 102 -10.84 1.27 -6.22
CA THR A 102 -9.98 2.36 -5.71
C THR A 102 -8.87 2.72 -6.69
N ARG A 103 -8.21 3.85 -6.44
CA ARG A 103 -7.01 4.28 -7.19
C ARG A 103 -5.71 3.74 -6.61
N HIS A 104 -5.77 3.11 -5.44
CA HIS A 104 -4.59 2.65 -4.70
C HIS A 104 -4.39 1.16 -4.93
N PHE A 105 -3.41 0.83 -5.75
CA PHE A 105 -3.07 -0.54 -6.12
C PHE A 105 -1.95 -1.05 -5.23
N VAL A 106 -2.27 -2.01 -4.35
CA VAL A 106 -1.26 -2.62 -3.49
C VAL A 106 -0.52 -3.70 -4.25
N ASN A 107 0.80 -3.57 -4.28
CA ASN A 107 1.71 -4.48 -4.98
C ASN A 107 2.53 -5.35 -4.02
N GLN A 108 2.71 -4.91 -2.77
CA GLN A 108 3.52 -5.61 -1.77
C GLN A 108 2.99 -5.38 -0.35
N VAL A 109 3.08 -6.42 0.47
CA VAL A 109 2.78 -6.38 1.91
C VAL A 109 4.01 -6.79 2.71
N VAL A 110 4.32 -6.02 3.75
CA VAL A 110 5.40 -6.30 4.69
C VAL A 110 4.81 -6.44 6.09
N GLN A 111 5.05 -7.58 6.73
CA GLN A 111 4.63 -7.76 8.11
C GLN A 111 5.55 -6.96 9.04
N VAL A 112 4.98 -6.03 9.81
CA VAL A 112 5.72 -5.32 10.85
C VAL A 112 5.75 -6.22 12.07
N SER A 113 6.93 -6.68 12.45
CA SER A 113 7.10 -7.48 13.66
C SER A 113 7.01 -6.55 14.88
N ASP A 114 5.99 -6.71 15.71
CA ASP A 114 5.84 -5.99 16.99
C ASP A 114 6.93 -6.37 18.04
N LEU A 115 8.04 -7.00 17.62
CA LEU A 115 9.20 -7.26 18.48
C LEU A 115 9.78 -5.97 19.09
N LEU A 116 9.54 -4.82 18.45
CA LEU A 116 9.92 -3.49 18.96
C LEU A 116 8.94 -2.91 20.00
N LEU A 117 7.76 -3.52 20.19
CA LEU A 117 6.73 -3.07 21.13
C LEU A 117 6.55 -4.01 22.33
N ALA A 118 7.33 -5.08 22.43
CA ALA A 118 7.38 -5.86 23.67
C ALA A 118 7.79 -4.93 24.82
N PRO A 119 7.02 -4.86 25.93
CA PRO A 119 7.40 -4.06 27.08
C PRO A 119 8.73 -4.60 27.62
N GLY A 120 9.83 -3.91 27.30
CA GLY A 120 11.19 -4.32 27.66
C GLY A 120 12.24 -4.29 26.54
N TYR A 121 11.87 -4.07 25.27
CA TYR A 121 12.84 -3.97 24.17
C TYR A 121 12.98 -2.52 23.68
N ALA A 122 13.77 -1.72 24.39
CA ALA A 122 14.28 -0.48 23.80
C ALA A 122 15.25 -0.86 22.66
N PRO A 123 15.21 -0.21 21.49
CA PRO A 123 16.28 -0.37 20.52
C PRO A 123 17.59 -0.05 21.25
N ALA A 124 18.54 -0.99 21.23
CA ALA A 124 19.86 -0.78 21.81
C ALA A 124 20.51 0.39 21.06
N VAL A 125 20.35 1.60 21.60
CA VAL A 125 21.19 2.72 21.20
C VAL A 125 22.60 2.30 21.57
N PRO A 126 23.52 2.10 20.60
CA PRO A 126 24.91 1.83 20.95
C PRO A 126 25.35 2.96 21.88
N PRO A 127 26.04 2.67 22.99
CA PRO A 127 26.43 3.69 23.94
C PRO A 127 27.19 4.77 23.18
N VAL A 128 26.61 5.97 23.13
CA VAL A 128 27.30 7.15 22.61
C VAL A 128 28.62 7.22 23.38
N PRO A 129 29.78 7.11 22.72
CA PRO A 129 31.06 7.20 23.41
C PRO A 129 31.07 8.51 24.20
N ALA A 130 31.29 8.41 25.52
CA ALA A 130 31.35 9.58 26.39
C ALA A 130 32.38 10.57 25.80
N PRO A 131 32.07 11.88 25.73
CA PRO A 131 33.04 12.88 25.32
C PRO A 131 34.29 12.75 26.20
N PRO A 132 35.51 12.77 25.63
CA PRO A 132 36.73 12.70 26.40
C PRO A 132 36.77 13.84 27.42
N ALA A 133 37.10 13.50 28.67
CA ALA A 133 37.18 14.46 29.75
C ALA A 133 38.20 15.57 29.41
N PRO A 134 37.90 16.85 29.72
CA PRO A 134 38.81 17.94 29.48
C PRO A 134 40.10 17.77 30.30
N PRO A 135 41.28 18.11 29.73
CA PRO A 135 42.56 17.93 30.40
C PRO A 135 42.65 18.80 31.66
N THR A 136 43.06 18.17 32.76
CA THR A 136 43.33 18.84 34.04
C THR A 136 44.57 19.71 33.87
N LYS A 137 44.41 21.02 33.98
CA LYS A 137 45.50 22.00 33.92
C LYS A 137 46.24 22.01 35.26
N ASN A 138 47.51 21.63 35.25
CA ASN A 138 48.46 21.87 36.35
C ASN A 138 48.87 23.34 36.41
#